data_AF-A0A069IHY9-F1
#
_entry.id   AF-A0A069IHY9-F1
#
_cell.length_a   1.000
_cell.length_b   1.000
_cell.length_c   1.000
_cell.angle_alpha   90.00
_cell.angle_beta   90.00
_cell.angle_gamma   90.00
#
_symmetry.space_group_name_H-M   'P 1'
#
loop_
_entity.id
_entity.type
_entity.pdbx_description
1 polymer ?
#
loop_
_entity_poly.entity_id
_entity_poly.type
_entity_poly.pdbx_seq_one_letter_code
_entity_poly.pdbx_strand_id
1 'polypeptide(L)'
;MVLLVLALVMRALYLHLHLARAELIRREERGMLTYEVRRRVGMEALPSHVSEYPVPREVRIRVLRFTVMVLWREEYHIALPVEACTHLGDISADETDERFPAWVQHRPF
;
A
#
# COMPACT_ATOMS: atom_id res chain seq x y z
N MET A 1 3.16 7.23 -31.17
CA MET A 1 4.14 7.70 -30.18
C MET A 1 3.54 8.64 -29.14
N VAL A 2 2.93 9.77 -29.52
CA VAL A 2 2.35 10.74 -28.57
C VAL A 2 1.30 10.13 -27.63
N LEU A 3 0.35 9.34 -28.16
CA LEU A 3 -0.67 8.67 -27.34
C LEU A 3 -0.08 7.66 -26.35
N LEU A 4 1.02 6.99 -26.73
CA LEU A 4 1.68 6.01 -25.87
C LEU A 4 2.43 6.70 -24.73
N VAL A 5 3.11 7.81 -25.02
CA VAL A 5 3.75 8.66 -24.00
C VAL A 5 2.68 9.22 -23.05
N LEU A 6 1.56 9.73 -23.56
CA LEU A 6 0.46 10.24 -22.73
C LEU A 6 -0.12 9.15 -21.81
N ALA A 7 -0.33 7.94 -22.33
CA ALA A 7 -0.81 6.81 -21.53
C ALA A 7 0.17 6.44 -20.40
N LEU A 8 1.48 6.46 -20.68
CA LEU A 8 2.50 6.21 -19.65
C LEU A 8 2.53 7.31 -18.58
N VAL A 9 2.40 8.58 -18.98
CA VAL A 9 2.32 9.72 -18.03
C VAL A 9 1.07 9.62 -17.15
N MET A 10 -0.09 9.35 -17.74
CA MET A 10 -1.35 9.15 -17.01
C MET A 10 -1.24 8.00 -16.01
N ARG A 11 -0.64 6.87 -16.41
CA ARG A 11 -0.40 5.73 -15.53
C ARG A 11 0.54 6.10 -14.38
N ALA A 12 1.63 6.81 -14.67
CA ALA A 12 2.59 7.24 -13.65
C ALA A 12 1.93 8.19 -12.63
N LEU A 13 1.12 9.15 -13.11
CA LEU A 13 0.37 10.07 -12.26
C LEU A 13 -0.66 9.34 -11.39
N TYR A 14 -1.43 8.42 -11.98
CA TYR A 14 -2.39 7.59 -11.26
C TYR A 14 -1.71 6.81 -10.11
N LEU A 15 -0.58 6.17 -10.40
CA LEU A 15 0.19 5.44 -9.39
C LEU A 15 0.73 6.38 -8.31
N HIS A 16 1.19 7.57 -8.69
CA HIS A 16 1.69 8.56 -7.74
C HIS A 16 0.59 9.04 -6.79
N LEU A 17 -0.57 9.40 -7.31
CA LEU A 17 -1.73 9.83 -6.51
C LEU A 17 -2.24 8.72 -5.60
N HIS A 18 -2.27 7.47 -6.08
CA HIS A 18 -2.68 6.32 -5.27
C HIS A 18 -1.72 6.09 -4.10
N LEU A 19 -0.40 6.17 -4.36
CA LEU A 19 0.62 6.00 -3.33
C LEU A 19 0.75 7.20 -2.39
N ALA A 20 0.34 8.40 -2.81
CA ALA A 20 0.36 9.60 -1.98
C ALA A 20 -0.58 9.51 -0.76
N ARG A 21 -1.61 8.66 -0.85
CA ARG A 21 -2.53 8.37 0.26
C ARG A 21 -2.01 7.28 1.21
N ALA A 22 -0.82 6.74 0.96
CA ALA A 22 -0.22 5.70 1.77
C ALA A 22 1.07 6.22 2.41
N GLU A 23 1.20 5.99 3.71
CA GLU A 23 2.36 6.32 4.53
C GLU A 23 3.56 5.45 4.12
N LEU A 24 4.75 6.02 4.02
CA LEU A 24 5.96 5.26 3.74
C LEU A 24 6.48 4.66 5.06
N ILE A 25 6.45 3.32 5.19
CA ILE A 25 6.92 2.64 6.40
C ILE A 25 8.31 2.04 6.23
N ARG A 26 8.71 1.67 5.02
CA ARG A 26 10.05 1.13 4.73
C ARG A 26 10.53 1.56 3.36
N ARG A 27 11.82 1.87 3.25
CA ARG A 27 12.49 2.18 1.99
C ARG A 27 13.86 1.51 1.95
N GLU A 28 14.13 0.80 0.87
CA GLU A 28 15.42 0.17 0.59
C GLU A 28 15.89 0.57 -0.80
N GLU A 29 17.11 1.11 -0.88
CA GLU A 29 17.71 1.56 -2.14
C GLU A 29 18.76 0.54 -2.61
N ARG A 30 18.67 0.17 -3.89
CA ARG A 30 19.62 -0.72 -4.57
C ARG A 30 20.04 -0.09 -5.89
N GLY A 31 20.98 0.85 -5.81
CA GLY A 31 21.44 1.64 -6.95
C GLY A 31 20.31 2.53 -7.49
N MET A 32 19.93 2.34 -8.76
CA MET A 32 18.82 3.09 -9.38
C MET A 32 17.43 2.54 -9.05
N LEU A 33 17.36 1.36 -8.42
CA LEU A 33 16.10 0.75 -7.98
C LEU A 33 15.82 1.12 -6.52
N THR A 34 14.56 1.42 -6.23
CA THR A 34 14.08 1.63 -4.85
C THR A 34 12.91 0.71 -4.57
N TYR A 35 12.98 -0.03 -3.48
CA TYR A 35 11.89 -0.82 -2.94
C TYR A 35 11.26 -0.02 -1.80
N GLU A 36 9.97 0.31 -1.93
CA GLU A 36 9.20 0.94 -0.87
C GLU A 36 8.16 -0.05 -0.35
N VAL A 37 7.93 -0.01 0.95
CA VAL A 37 6.71 -0.54 1.57
C VAL A 37 5.94 0.66 2.09
N ARG A 38 4.72 0.81 1.58
CA ARG A 38 3.78 1.83 2.06
C ARG A 38 2.62 1.18 2.79
N ARG A 39 1.99 1.92 3.68
CA ARG A 39 0.90 1.47 4.53
C ARG A 39 -0.29 2.42 4.39
N ARG A 40 -1.49 1.85 4.39
CA ARG A 40 -2.73 2.58 4.61
C ARG A 40 -3.63 1.76 5.52
N VAL A 41 -4.35 2.44 6.39
CA VAL A 41 -5.36 1.85 7.26
C VAL A 41 -6.66 2.57 6.98
N GLY A 42 -7.75 1.84 6.85
CA GLY A 42 -9.05 2.44 6.57
C GLY A 42 -10.17 1.44 6.41
N MET A 43 -11.35 1.97 6.12
CA MET A 43 -12.54 1.19 5.82
C MET A 43 -12.54 0.79 4.34
N GLU A 44 -12.52 -0.50 4.07
CA GLU A 44 -12.56 -1.05 2.71
C GLU A 44 -13.94 -1.64 2.43
N ALA A 45 -14.56 -1.19 1.34
CA ALA A 45 -15.81 -1.75 0.86
C ALA A 45 -15.51 -3.09 0.17
N LEU A 46 -16.08 -4.17 0.71
CA LEU A 46 -15.97 -5.50 0.13
C LEU A 46 -17.17 -5.77 -0.79
N PRO A 47 -17.07 -6.79 -1.67
CA PRO A 47 -18.24 -7.25 -2.41
C PRO A 47 -19.40 -7.58 -1.46
N SER A 48 -20.62 -7.26 -1.87
CA SER A 48 -21.83 -7.36 -1.04
C SER A 48 -22.11 -8.77 -0.48
N HIS A 49 -21.62 -9.82 -1.15
CA HIS A 49 -21.73 -11.20 -0.69
C HIS A 49 -20.77 -11.55 0.46
N VAL A 50 -19.76 -10.72 0.73
CA VAL A 50 -18.81 -10.88 1.83
C VAL A 50 -19.20 -10.01 3.01
N SER A 51 -19.52 -8.74 2.74
CA SER A 51 -19.97 -7.79 3.75
C SER A 51 -20.82 -6.71 3.10
N GLU A 52 -21.96 -6.39 3.71
CA GLU A 52 -22.82 -5.27 3.29
C GLU A 52 -22.22 -3.91 3.69
N TYR A 53 -21.42 -3.88 4.75
CA TYR A 53 -20.80 -2.67 5.29
C TYR A 53 -19.29 -2.66 5.06
N PRO A 54 -18.66 -1.47 4.93
CA PRO A 54 -17.21 -1.36 4.89
C PRO A 54 -16.58 -1.95 6.16
N VAL A 55 -15.42 -2.60 6.02
CA VAL A 55 -14.72 -3.26 7.13
C VAL A 55 -13.32 -2.66 7.34
N PRO A 56 -12.82 -2.60 8.58
CA PRO A 56 -11.50 -2.06 8.85
C PRO A 56 -10.43 -3.00 8.30
N ARG A 57 -9.51 -2.44 7.51
CA ARG A 57 -8.39 -3.17 6.92
C ARG A 57 -7.12 -2.36 6.98
N GLU A 58 -6.01 -3.07 7.15
CA GLU A 58 -4.68 -2.54 6.88
C GLU A 58 -4.22 -3.09 5.54
N VAL A 59 -3.70 -2.19 4.70
CA VAL A 59 -3.14 -2.53 3.40
C VAL A 59 -1.69 -2.09 3.34
N ARG A 60 -0.83 -3.03 2.97
CA ARG A 60 0.58 -2.76 2.69
C ARG A 60 0.84 -2.88 1.21
N ILE A 61 1.51 -1.89 0.67
CA ILE A 61 1.77 -1.75 -0.75
C ILE A 61 3.27 -1.85 -0.96
N ARG A 62 3.69 -2.93 -1.60
CA ARG A 62 5.07 -3.06 -2.08
C ARG A 62 5.18 -2.29 -3.38
N VAL A 63 6.18 -1.44 -3.49
CA VAL A 63 6.41 -0.60 -4.68
C VAL A 63 7.84 -0.79 -5.15
N LEU A 64 8.01 -1.06 -6.44
CA LEU A 64 9.30 -1.02 -7.11
C LEU A 64 9.37 0.27 -7.94
N ARG A 65 10.40 1.07 -7.69
CA ARG A 65 10.71 2.27 -8.47
C ARG A 65 12.03 2.11 -9.20
N PHE A 66 12.10 2.75 -10.36
CA PHE A 66 13.35 3.11 -11.01
C PHE A 66 13.47 4.62 -10.97
N THR A 67 14.40 5.14 -10.18
CA THR A 67 14.49 6.57 -9.84
C THR A 67 13.16 7.12 -9.28
N VAL A 68 12.46 8.00 -9.99
CA VAL A 68 11.16 8.57 -9.60
C VAL A 68 9.96 7.79 -10.13
N MET A 69 10.16 6.92 -11.13
CA MET A 69 9.08 6.21 -11.81
C MET A 69 8.70 4.93 -11.07
N VAL A 70 7.40 4.76 -10.81
CA VAL A 70 6.85 3.50 -10.28
C VAL A 70 6.78 2.48 -11.41
N LEU A 71 7.55 1.41 -11.31
CA LEU A 71 7.54 0.30 -12.26
C LEU A 71 6.42 -0.69 -11.95
N TRP A 72 6.28 -1.02 -10.67
CA TRP A 72 5.37 -2.07 -10.23
C TRP A 72 4.87 -1.80 -8.81
N ARG A 73 3.68 -2.32 -8.53
CA ARG A 73 3.08 -2.31 -7.20
C ARG A 73 2.32 -3.59 -6.95
N GLU A 74 2.24 -3.98 -5.68
CA GLU A 74 1.42 -5.08 -5.21
C GLU A 74 0.84 -4.75 -3.84
N GLU A 75 -0.46 -5.02 -3.65
CA GLU A 75 -1.18 -4.72 -2.42
C GLU A 75 -1.40 -6.02 -1.62
N TYR A 76 -1.18 -5.93 -0.32
CA TYR A 76 -1.38 -6.99 0.65
C TYR A 76 -2.39 -6.48 1.67
N HIS A 77 -3.46 -7.23 1.90
CA HIS A 77 -4.57 -6.81 2.74
C HIS A 77 -4.70 -7.74 3.94
N ILE A 78 -4.88 -7.18 5.12
CA ILE A 78 -5.31 -7.94 6.30
C ILE A 78 -6.60 -7.34 6.86
N ALA A 79 -7.46 -8.20 7.40
CA ALA A 79 -8.62 -7.77 8.16
C ALA A 79 -8.18 -7.30 9.56
N LEU A 80 -8.67 -6.14 9.97
CA LEU A 80 -8.52 -5.66 11.34
C LEU A 80 -9.73 -6.10 12.18
N PRO A 81 -9.57 -6.25 13.50
CA PRO A 81 -10.69 -6.49 14.40
C PRO A 81 -11.70 -5.34 14.34
N VAL A 82 -12.98 -5.59 14.64
CA VAL A 82 -14.04 -4.57 14.51
C VAL A 82 -13.81 -3.40 15.46
N GLU A 83 -13.19 -3.66 16.61
CA GLU A 83 -12.81 -2.68 17.63
C GLU A 83 -11.86 -1.61 17.08
N ALA A 84 -11.07 -1.96 16.05
CA ALA A 84 -10.18 -1.06 15.33
C ALA A 84 -10.90 0.16 14.74
N CYS A 85 -12.20 0.04 14.43
CA CYS A 85 -13.00 1.13 13.87
C CYS A 85 -12.95 2.43 14.70
N THR A 86 -12.70 2.32 16.01
CA THR A 86 -12.65 3.47 16.92
C THR A 86 -11.32 4.23 16.89
N HIS A 87 -10.24 3.60 16.39
CA HIS A 87 -8.87 4.11 16.46
C HIS A 87 -8.03 3.74 15.22
N LEU A 88 -8.67 3.57 14.05
CA LEU A 88 -8.03 3.18 12.78
C LEU A 88 -6.75 3.97 12.45
N GLY A 89 -6.73 5.28 12.75
CA GLY A 89 -5.59 6.14 12.48
C GLY A 89 -4.41 5.96 13.44
N ASP A 90 -4.65 5.37 14.61
CA ASP A 90 -3.67 5.26 15.71
C ASP A 90 -3.04 3.86 15.79
N ILE A 91 -3.51 2.90 14.99
CA ILE A 91 -2.96 1.54 14.94
C ILE A 91 -1.52 1.63 14.44
N SER A 92 -0.57 1.17 15.25
CA SER A 92 0.84 1.12 14.84
C SER A 92 1.07 0.07 13.77
N ALA A 93 2.03 0.31 12.87
CA ALA A 93 2.46 -0.69 11.89
C ALA A 93 3.03 -1.95 12.56
N ASP A 94 3.57 -1.83 13.77
CA ASP A 94 4.16 -2.95 14.49
C ASP A 94 3.11 -3.95 15.03
N GLU A 95 1.89 -3.50 15.34
CA GLU A 95 0.83 -4.34 15.94
C GLU A 95 0.37 -5.46 15.01
N THR A 96 0.49 -5.23 13.70
CA THR A 96 -0.01 -6.13 12.66
C THR A 96 1.11 -6.74 11.83
N ASP A 97 2.38 -6.44 12.16
CA ASP A 97 3.52 -6.69 11.30
C ASP A 97 3.68 -8.17 10.94
N GLU A 98 3.56 -9.03 11.94
CA GLU A 98 3.71 -10.48 11.80
C GLU A 98 2.62 -11.12 10.94
N ARG A 99 1.47 -10.45 10.76
CA ARG A 99 0.38 -10.94 9.91
C ARG A 99 0.64 -10.73 8.43
N PHE A 100 1.65 -9.92 8.09
CA PHE A 100 2.06 -9.67 6.73
C PHE A 100 3.23 -10.57 6.30
N PRO A 101 3.34 -10.87 5.00
CA PRO A 101 4.52 -11.55 4.47
C PRO A 101 5.81 -10.78 4.76
N ALA A 102 6.89 -11.51 5.01
CA ALA A 102 8.20 -10.98 5.36
C ALA A 102 8.67 -9.76 4.55
N TRP A 103 8.55 -9.84 3.23
CA TRP A 103 9.00 -8.80 2.31
C TRP A 103 8.16 -7.51 2.31
N VAL A 104 7.05 -7.47 3.06
CA VAL A 104 6.25 -6.25 3.32
C VAL A 104 6.11 -5.94 4.82
N GLN A 105 6.90 -6.59 5.67
CA GLN A 105 7.00 -6.22 7.08
C GLN A 105 7.64 -4.83 7.27
N HIS A 106 7.31 -4.14 8.34
CA HIS A 106 7.89 -2.87 8.75
C HIS A 106 9.30 -3.11 9.26
N ARG A 107 9.46 -4.12 10.13
CA ARG A 107 10.78 -4.48 10.67
C ARG A 107 11.60 -5.26 9.63
N PRO A 108 12.92 -5.01 9.54
CA PRO A 108 13.81 -5.85 8.75
C PRO A 108 13.97 -7.23 9.42
N PHE A 109 14.20 -8.25 8.60
CA PHE A 109 14.60 -9.59 9.03
C PHE A 109 16.07 -9.62 9.43
#